data_AF-A0A5R9NZB5-F1
#
_entry.id   AF-A0A5R9NZB5-F1
#
_cell.length_a   1.000
_cell.length_b   1.000
_cell.length_c   1.000
_cell.angle_alpha   90.00
_cell.angle_beta   90.00
_cell.angle_gamma   90.00
#
_symmetry.space_group_name_H-M   'P 1'
#
loop_
_entity.id
_entity.type
_entity.pdbx_description
1 polymer ?
#
loop_
_entity_poly.entity_id
_entity_poly.type
_entity_poly.pdbx_seq_one_letter_code
_entity_poly.pdbx_strand_id
1 'polypeptide(L)'
;MKIASQHAWKDKDYTPRHDWPGDTLVQWGGSGVVLGKNPYTTAFFEAFPDKDVTAAGGFIRGEGKTIAEAEDDAFARFKKETSCNHLWGREHYTNSGQLCRHCRAFRCNEVKPIVKLGSWRKPVEWYETCLMEIDNKYSRVLRLRAKFFGVTQRPDAPSPSA
;
A
#
# COMPACT_ATOMS: atom_id res chain seq x y z
N MET A 1 -23.08 -11.94 -2.34
CA MET A 1 -22.51 -10.61 -2.65
C MET A 1 -23.28 -9.54 -1.89
N LYS A 2 -22.61 -8.51 -1.37
CA LYS A 2 -23.19 -7.37 -0.66
C LYS A 2 -22.70 -6.06 -1.28
N ILE A 3 -23.58 -5.06 -1.40
CA ILE A 3 -23.21 -3.72 -1.89
C ILE A 3 -22.90 -2.84 -0.68
N ALA A 4 -21.78 -2.11 -0.71
CA ALA A 4 -21.43 -1.17 0.35
C ALA A 4 -22.53 -0.10 0.53
N SER A 5 -22.96 0.13 1.78
CA SER A 5 -24.11 1.01 2.09
C SER A 5 -23.95 2.44 1.56
N GLN A 6 -22.73 2.97 1.58
CA GLN A 6 -22.39 4.30 1.04
C GLN A 6 -22.50 4.41 -0.50
N HIS A 7 -22.58 3.28 -1.20
CA HIS A 7 -22.75 3.20 -2.65
C HIS A 7 -24.13 2.70 -3.07
N ALA A 8 -24.96 2.22 -2.13
CA ALA A 8 -26.30 1.72 -2.43
C ALA A 8 -27.25 2.77 -3.04
N TRP A 9 -26.95 4.06 -2.88
CA TRP A 9 -27.74 5.17 -3.42
C TRP A 9 -27.06 5.90 -4.59
N LYS A 10 -25.78 5.62 -4.86
CA LYS A 10 -24.96 6.28 -5.88
C LYS A 10 -24.88 5.35 -7.10
N ASP A 11 -25.15 5.88 -8.29
CA ASP A 11 -25.22 5.07 -9.51
C ASP A 11 -26.23 3.90 -9.39
N LYS A 12 -27.45 4.21 -8.91
CA LYS A 12 -28.54 3.25 -8.60
C LYS A 12 -28.92 2.32 -9.75
N ASP A 13 -28.62 2.75 -10.97
CA ASP A 13 -28.94 2.03 -12.19
C ASP A 13 -27.91 0.93 -12.51
N TYR A 14 -26.75 0.95 -11.84
CA TYR A 14 -25.74 -0.09 -12.01
C TYR A 14 -25.99 -1.28 -11.08
N THR A 15 -26.14 -2.45 -11.69
CA THR A 15 -26.18 -3.73 -10.98
C THR A 15 -24.93 -4.54 -11.37
N PRO A 16 -24.12 -5.03 -10.41
CA PRO A 16 -23.00 -5.90 -10.73
C PRO A 16 -23.45 -7.10 -11.56
N ARG A 17 -22.67 -7.40 -12.61
CA ARG A 17 -23.04 -8.38 -13.65
C ARG A 17 -22.35 -9.73 -13.46
N HIS A 18 -21.27 -9.79 -12.69
CA HIS A 18 -20.51 -11.02 -12.48
C HIS A 18 -20.89 -11.75 -11.19
N ASP A 19 -20.74 -13.07 -11.23
CA ASP A 19 -20.96 -13.95 -10.09
C ASP A 19 -19.79 -13.88 -9.10
N TRP A 20 -19.78 -12.82 -8.30
CA TRP A 20 -18.81 -12.67 -7.21
C TRP A 20 -19.06 -13.71 -6.11
N PRO A 21 -18.02 -14.42 -5.63
CA PRO A 21 -18.21 -15.57 -4.76
C PRO A 21 -18.67 -15.17 -3.35
N GLY A 22 -19.50 -15.99 -2.72
CA GLY A 22 -19.90 -15.84 -1.32
C GLY A 22 -20.45 -14.45 -0.97
N ASP A 23 -20.04 -13.94 0.19
CA ASP A 23 -20.48 -12.65 0.74
C ASP A 23 -19.60 -11.46 0.30
N THR A 24 -18.95 -11.57 -0.87
CA THR A 24 -18.10 -10.51 -1.44
C THR A 24 -18.77 -9.15 -1.33
N LEU A 25 -18.12 -8.22 -0.62
CA LEU A 25 -18.55 -6.83 -0.54
C LEU A 25 -18.03 -6.09 -1.78
N VAL A 26 -18.87 -5.30 -2.44
CA VAL A 26 -18.51 -4.54 -3.63
C VAL A 26 -18.83 -3.05 -3.48
N GLN A 27 -18.01 -2.22 -4.11
CA GLN A 27 -18.24 -0.77 -4.25
C GLN A 27 -17.72 -0.28 -5.61
N TRP A 28 -18.28 0.80 -6.12
CA TRP A 28 -17.89 1.35 -7.43
C TRP A 28 -18.16 2.84 -7.53
N GLY A 29 -17.62 3.45 -8.58
CA GLY A 29 -18.01 4.81 -8.96
C GLY A 29 -17.65 5.13 -10.39
N GLY A 30 -18.48 5.95 -11.04
CA GLY A 30 -18.23 6.42 -12.40
C GLY A 30 -17.04 7.38 -12.54
N SER A 31 -16.50 7.90 -11.43
CA SER A 31 -15.31 8.76 -11.43
C SER A 31 -14.55 8.61 -10.11
N GLY A 32 -13.37 8.02 -10.19
CA GLY A 32 -12.39 7.91 -9.11
C GLY A 32 -11.04 8.45 -9.57
N VAL A 33 -10.20 8.86 -8.62
CA VAL A 33 -8.85 9.37 -8.89
C VAL A 33 -7.83 8.27 -8.62
N VAL A 34 -6.95 8.01 -9.58
CA VAL A 34 -5.77 7.17 -9.38
C VAL A 34 -4.60 8.09 -9.07
N LEU A 35 -4.02 7.91 -7.88
CA LEU A 35 -2.84 8.67 -7.43
C LEU A 35 -1.57 7.97 -7.93
N GLY A 36 -0.63 8.74 -8.47
CA GLY A 36 0.63 8.23 -8.97
C GLY A 36 1.48 9.36 -9.55
N LYS A 37 2.57 8.99 -10.25
CA LYS A 37 3.43 9.97 -10.94
C LYS A 37 2.63 10.80 -11.96
N ASN A 38 1.68 10.15 -12.64
CA ASN A 38 0.73 10.78 -13.56
C ASN A 38 -0.69 10.45 -13.06
N PRO A 39 -1.32 11.32 -12.26
CA PRO A 39 -2.67 11.07 -11.77
C PRO A 39 -3.68 11.15 -12.90
N TYR A 40 -4.73 10.34 -12.83
CA TYR A 40 -5.82 10.35 -13.81
C TYR A 40 -7.15 9.95 -13.17
N THR A 41 -8.25 10.24 -13.88
CA THR A 41 -9.60 9.86 -13.49
C THR A 41 -10.08 8.66 -14.30
N THR A 42 -10.79 7.74 -13.64
CA THR A 42 -11.32 6.52 -14.25
C THR A 42 -12.53 6.03 -13.47
N ALA A 43 -13.44 5.30 -14.11
CA ALA A 43 -14.42 4.51 -13.38
C ALA A 43 -13.69 3.37 -12.66
N PHE A 44 -14.16 3.01 -11.47
CA PHE A 44 -13.56 1.95 -10.68
C PHE A 44 -14.62 0.98 -10.14
N PHE A 45 -14.22 -0.27 -9.99
CA PHE A 45 -14.98 -1.30 -9.31
C PHE A 45 -14.05 -2.02 -8.32
N GLU A 46 -14.43 -2.05 -7.06
CA GLU A 46 -13.67 -2.66 -5.97
C GLU A 46 -14.47 -3.79 -5.35
N ALA A 47 -13.89 -4.98 -5.38
CA ALA A 47 -14.42 -6.17 -4.76
C ALA A 47 -13.57 -6.56 -3.55
N PHE A 48 -14.22 -6.96 -2.47
CA PHE A 48 -13.62 -7.46 -1.23
C PHE A 48 -14.15 -8.88 -1.00
N PRO A 49 -13.58 -9.88 -1.70
CA PRO A 49 -13.99 -11.25 -1.51
C PRO A 49 -13.67 -11.74 -0.11
N ASP A 50 -14.48 -12.66 0.39
CA ASP A 50 -14.25 -13.23 1.72
C ASP A 50 -12.90 -13.97 1.74
N LYS A 51 -12.13 -13.71 2.80
CA LYS A 51 -10.83 -14.36 3.08
C LYS A 51 -10.97 -15.88 3.20
N ASP A 52 -12.14 -16.36 3.61
CA ASP A 52 -12.40 -17.79 3.82
C ASP A 52 -12.81 -18.48 2.51
N VAL A 53 -13.23 -17.69 1.50
CA VAL A 53 -13.67 -18.18 0.18
C VAL A 53 -12.58 -18.03 -0.86
N THR A 54 -11.63 -17.12 -0.66
CA THR A 54 -10.63 -16.77 -1.67
C THR A 54 -9.25 -16.65 -1.04
N ALA A 55 -8.25 -17.35 -1.60
CA ALA A 55 -6.83 -17.11 -1.27
C ALA A 55 -6.42 -15.64 -1.55
N ALA A 56 -7.19 -15.00 -2.43
CA ALA A 56 -7.86 -13.69 -2.32
C ALA A 56 -7.67 -12.66 -1.19
N GLY A 57 -6.81 -12.81 -0.18
CA GLY A 57 -6.73 -11.81 0.91
C GLY A 57 -6.56 -10.35 0.44
N GLY A 58 -7.45 -9.43 0.80
CA GLY A 58 -7.38 -8.01 0.41
C GLY A 58 -8.55 -7.59 -0.48
N PHE A 59 -8.36 -6.53 -1.27
CA PHE A 59 -9.39 -6.05 -2.21
C PHE A 59 -8.84 -6.03 -3.64
N ILE A 60 -9.72 -6.30 -4.59
CA ILE A 60 -9.43 -6.33 -6.01
C ILE A 60 -10.07 -5.09 -6.62
N ARG A 61 -9.24 -4.29 -7.29
CA ARG A 61 -9.68 -3.09 -7.99
C ARG A 61 -9.53 -3.29 -9.49
N GLY A 62 -10.61 -3.06 -10.21
CA GLY A 62 -10.62 -2.90 -11.66
C GLY A 62 -10.90 -1.46 -12.06
N GLU A 63 -10.40 -1.08 -13.23
CA GLU A 63 -10.46 0.29 -13.76
C GLU A 63 -10.96 0.27 -15.21
N GLY A 64 -11.71 1.29 -15.61
CA GLY A 64 -12.30 1.35 -16.94
C GLY A 64 -12.88 2.73 -17.30
N LYS A 65 -13.40 2.86 -18.52
CA LYS A 65 -14.14 4.06 -18.94
C LYS A 65 -15.56 4.05 -18.37
N THR A 66 -16.11 2.86 -18.14
CA THR A 66 -17.44 2.64 -17.54
C THR A 66 -17.33 1.74 -16.31
N ILE A 67 -18.35 1.75 -15.46
CA ILE A 67 -18.41 0.85 -14.29
C ILE A 67 -18.43 -0.61 -14.75
N ALA A 68 -19.11 -0.90 -15.88
CA ALA A 68 -19.15 -2.22 -16.49
C ALA A 68 -17.76 -2.74 -16.87
N GLU A 69 -16.96 -1.90 -17.55
CA GLU A 69 -15.58 -2.23 -17.90
C GLU A 69 -14.69 -2.39 -16.67
N ALA A 70 -14.88 -1.55 -15.66
CA ALA A 70 -14.15 -1.65 -14.40
C ALA A 70 -14.48 -2.95 -13.66
N GLU A 71 -15.74 -3.40 -13.68
CA GLU A 71 -16.13 -4.70 -13.12
C GLU A 71 -15.52 -5.86 -13.92
N ASP A 72 -15.51 -5.78 -15.25
CA ASP A 72 -14.88 -6.79 -16.11
C ASP A 72 -13.38 -6.94 -15.79
N ASP A 73 -12.65 -5.83 -15.63
CA ASP A 73 -11.23 -5.84 -15.22
C ASP A 73 -11.06 -6.44 -13.82
N ALA A 74 -11.90 -6.02 -12.86
CA ALA A 74 -11.85 -6.55 -11.50
C ALA A 74 -12.09 -8.07 -11.47
N PHE A 75 -13.08 -8.55 -12.21
CA PHE A 75 -13.45 -9.97 -12.22
C PHE A 75 -12.41 -10.81 -12.97
N ALA A 76 -11.81 -10.28 -14.04
CA ALA A 76 -10.69 -10.93 -14.71
C ALA A 76 -9.48 -11.10 -13.78
N ARG A 77 -9.15 -10.06 -13.01
CA ARG A 77 -8.12 -10.12 -11.97
C ARG A 77 -8.48 -11.16 -10.91
N PHE A 78 -9.70 -11.17 -10.42
CA PHE A 78 -10.18 -12.17 -9.46
C PHE A 78 -9.99 -13.62 -9.95
N LYS A 79 -10.39 -13.92 -11.19
CA LYS A 79 -10.18 -15.26 -11.79
C LYS A 79 -8.69 -15.61 -11.90
N LYS A 80 -7.87 -14.64 -12.32
CA LYS A 80 -6.42 -14.82 -12.42
C LYS A 80 -5.77 -15.06 -11.06
N GLU A 81 -6.20 -14.35 -10.01
CA GLU A 81 -5.69 -14.54 -8.66
C GLU A 81 -6.09 -15.91 -8.11
N THR A 82 -7.37 -16.27 -8.23
CA THR A 82 -7.92 -17.51 -7.67
C THR A 82 -7.34 -18.78 -8.31
N SER A 83 -7.00 -18.72 -9.60
CA SER A 83 -6.36 -19.83 -10.32
C SER A 83 -4.83 -19.87 -10.16
N CYS A 84 -4.23 -18.87 -9.52
CA CYS A 84 -2.78 -18.77 -9.41
C CYS A 84 -2.24 -19.65 -8.28
N ASN A 85 -1.24 -20.49 -8.59
CA ASN A 85 -0.35 -21.01 -7.55
C ASN A 85 0.61 -19.89 -7.14
N HIS A 86 0.32 -19.22 -6.02
CA HIS A 86 0.99 -17.97 -5.67
C HIS A 86 2.46 -18.15 -5.27
N LEU A 87 3.33 -17.31 -5.85
CA LEU A 87 4.72 -17.16 -5.43
C LEU A 87 4.93 -15.73 -4.93
N TRP A 88 4.91 -15.56 -3.61
CA TRP A 88 4.98 -14.25 -2.96
C TRP A 88 6.41 -13.69 -2.97
N GLY A 89 6.52 -12.41 -3.32
CA GLY A 89 7.77 -11.66 -3.27
C GLY A 89 7.58 -10.24 -2.74
N ARG A 90 8.56 -9.75 -1.99
CA ARG A 90 8.52 -8.40 -1.39
C ARG A 90 8.71 -7.26 -2.39
N GLU A 91 9.41 -7.52 -3.49
CA GLU A 91 9.91 -6.46 -4.38
C GLU A 91 10.67 -5.36 -3.61
N HIS A 92 10.08 -4.16 -3.52
CA HIS A 92 10.61 -2.99 -2.83
C HIS A 92 9.98 -2.77 -1.44
N TYR A 93 8.98 -3.57 -1.07
CA TYR A 93 8.30 -3.45 0.21
C TYR A 93 9.20 -3.92 1.37
N THR A 94 9.41 -3.02 2.32
CA THR A 94 10.11 -3.33 3.59
C THR A 94 9.14 -3.65 4.72
N ASN A 95 7.86 -3.33 4.54
CA ASN A 95 6.76 -3.75 5.42
C ASN A 95 6.35 -5.21 5.11
N SER A 96 5.19 -5.65 5.61
CA SER A 96 4.65 -6.99 5.33
C SER A 96 3.95 -7.10 3.96
N GLY A 97 3.97 -6.04 3.15
CA GLY A 97 3.40 -6.02 1.81
C GLY A 97 4.20 -6.87 0.83
N GLN A 98 3.49 -7.53 -0.09
CA GLN A 98 4.09 -8.37 -1.12
C GLN A 98 3.21 -8.48 -2.35
N LEU A 99 3.85 -8.81 -3.47
CA LEU A 99 3.19 -9.07 -4.74
C LEU A 99 3.48 -10.49 -5.20
N CYS A 100 2.47 -11.16 -5.73
CA CYS A 100 2.68 -12.44 -6.40
C CYS A 100 3.46 -12.20 -7.69
N ARG A 101 4.53 -12.97 -7.91
CA ARG A 101 5.35 -12.87 -9.12
C ARG A 101 4.62 -13.28 -10.40
N HIS A 102 3.58 -14.10 -10.29
CA HIS A 102 2.81 -14.61 -11.43
C HIS A 102 1.58 -13.76 -11.74
N CYS A 103 0.69 -13.57 -10.75
CA CYS A 103 -0.58 -12.89 -10.96
C CYS A 103 -0.58 -11.40 -10.61
N ARG A 104 0.46 -10.91 -9.92
CA ARG A 104 0.55 -9.54 -9.37
C ARG A 104 -0.48 -9.22 -8.28
N ALA A 105 -1.15 -10.22 -7.72
CA ALA A 105 -1.98 -10.06 -6.52
C ALA A 105 -1.17 -9.41 -5.39
N PHE A 106 -1.79 -8.53 -4.62
CA PHE A 106 -1.18 -7.91 -3.44
C PHE A 106 -1.67 -8.57 -2.16
N ARG A 107 -0.75 -8.89 -1.26
CA ARG A 107 -1.05 -9.42 0.09
C ARG A 107 -0.23 -8.71 1.15
N CYS A 108 -0.73 -8.77 2.38
CA CYS A 108 0.04 -8.47 3.57
C CYS A 108 0.18 -9.75 4.40
N ASN A 109 1.25 -9.82 5.21
CA ASN A 109 1.45 -10.80 6.29
C ASN A 109 1.89 -12.23 5.91
N GLU A 110 1.86 -12.65 4.64
CA GLU A 110 2.55 -13.91 4.25
C GLU A 110 4.07 -13.86 4.53
N VAL A 111 4.66 -12.67 4.44
CA VAL A 111 6.07 -12.45 4.78
C VAL A 111 6.18 -11.35 5.84
N LYS A 112 6.85 -11.65 6.96
CA LYS A 112 7.05 -10.73 8.09
C LYS A 112 7.78 -9.45 7.65
N PRO A 113 7.52 -8.26 8.21
CA PRO A 113 8.27 -7.05 7.87
C PRO A 113 9.80 -7.22 8.01
N ILE A 114 10.58 -6.50 7.20
CA ILE A 114 12.03 -6.47 7.37
C ILE A 114 12.33 -5.63 8.62
N VAL A 115 12.79 -6.31 9.68
CA VAL A 115 13.24 -5.63 10.89
C VAL A 115 14.59 -5.01 10.60
N LYS A 116 14.63 -3.67 10.53
CA LYS A 116 15.90 -2.93 10.47
C LYS A 116 16.63 -3.08 11.80
N LEU A 117 17.49 -4.08 11.91
CA LEU A 117 18.44 -4.20 13.00
C LEU A 117 19.46 -3.07 12.85
N GLY A 118 19.47 -2.08 13.75
CA GLY A 118 20.49 -1.03 13.66
C GLY A 118 20.04 0.42 13.56
N SER A 119 18.80 0.83 13.87
CA SER A 119 18.48 2.28 13.92
C SER A 119 19.38 3.06 14.91
N TRP A 120 19.90 2.36 15.93
CA TRP A 120 20.95 2.80 16.86
C TRP A 120 22.38 2.79 16.29
N ARG A 121 22.62 2.22 15.10
CA ARG A 121 23.93 2.14 14.42
C ARG A 121 24.07 3.12 13.26
N LYS A 122 23.13 4.05 13.10
CA LYS A 122 23.24 5.15 12.13
C LYS A 122 23.85 6.39 12.80
N PRO A 123 24.62 7.22 12.05
CA PRO A 123 25.10 8.52 12.51
C PRO A 123 23.96 9.35 13.12
N VAL A 124 24.30 10.24 14.05
CA VAL A 124 23.33 11.20 14.60
C VAL A 124 23.08 12.27 13.55
N GLU A 125 21.81 12.64 13.31
CA GLU A 125 21.53 13.71 12.36
C GLU A 125 22.03 15.05 12.92
N TRP A 126 22.57 15.94 12.08
CA TRP A 126 23.16 17.22 12.54
C TRP A 126 22.23 18.04 13.44
N TYR A 127 20.91 18.02 13.19
CA TYR A 127 19.91 18.74 13.98
C TYR A 127 19.55 18.04 15.30
N GLU A 128 19.82 16.74 15.44
CA GLU A 128 19.62 16.00 16.69
C GLU A 128 20.70 16.36 17.73
N THR A 129 21.79 17.04 17.33
CA THR A 129 22.88 17.44 18.23
C THR A 129 22.40 18.38 19.34
N CYS A 130 21.45 19.27 19.06
CA CYS A 130 20.85 20.16 20.07
C CYS A 130 20.15 19.37 21.19
N LEU A 131 19.62 18.18 20.88
CA LEU A 131 18.96 17.32 21.86
C LEU A 131 19.98 16.60 22.78
N MET A 132 21.27 16.66 22.45
CA MET A 132 22.34 16.07 23.25
C MET A 132 22.69 16.93 24.48
N GLU A 133 22.27 18.20 24.52
CA GLU A 133 22.55 19.14 25.62
C GLU A 133 21.69 18.85 26.85
N ILE A 134 20.46 18.37 26.64
CA ILE A 134 19.53 18.00 27.71
C ILE A 134 19.99 16.70 28.36
N ASP A 135 20.21 16.61 29.68
CA ASP A 135 20.57 15.32 30.30
C ASP A 135 19.33 14.45 30.54
N ASN A 136 19.16 13.43 29.70
CA ASN A 136 18.14 12.41 29.85
C ASN A 136 18.61 11.09 29.22
N LYS A 137 17.81 10.03 29.36
CA LYS A 137 18.13 8.72 28.79
C LYS A 137 18.36 8.77 27.27
N TYR A 138 17.60 9.61 26.56
CA TYR A 138 17.67 9.74 25.11
C TYR A 138 18.96 10.43 24.64
N SER A 139 19.37 11.53 25.29
CA SER A 139 20.60 12.24 24.95
C SER A 139 21.86 11.42 25.23
N ARG A 140 21.85 10.56 26.26
CA ARG A 140 22.93 9.60 26.53
C ARG A 140 23.08 8.59 25.38
N VAL A 141 21.96 8.11 24.82
CA VAL A 141 21.98 7.25 23.63
C VAL A 141 22.50 8.01 22.41
N LEU A 142 22.10 9.27 22.20
CA LEU A 142 22.63 10.10 21.11
C LEU A 142 24.14 10.35 21.24
N ARG A 143 24.65 10.63 22.44
CA ARG A 143 26.10 10.78 22.70
C ARG A 143 26.87 9.51 22.39
N LEU A 144 26.35 8.35 22.81
CA LEU A 144 26.94 7.06 22.46
C LEU A 144 26.93 6.83 20.94
N ARG A 145 25.82 7.13 20.27
CA ARG A 145 25.71 7.02 18.80
C ARG A 145 26.68 7.94 18.08
N ALA A 146 26.77 9.21 18.48
CA ALA A 146 27.70 10.18 17.92
C ALA A 146 29.15 9.72 18.09
N LYS A 147 29.48 9.15 19.25
CA LYS A 147 30.82 8.59 19.53
C LYS A 147 31.19 7.42 18.62
N PHE A 148 30.26 6.51 18.33
CA PHE A 148 30.55 5.30 17.56
C PHE A 148 30.31 5.44 16.05
N PHE A 149 29.37 6.28 15.63
CA PHE A 149 28.90 6.38 14.24
C PHE A 149 29.01 7.80 13.66
N GLY A 150 29.44 8.79 14.45
CA GLY A 150 29.58 10.17 14.01
C GLY A 150 28.26 10.94 13.93
N VAL A 151 28.36 12.17 13.42
CA VAL A 151 27.23 13.08 13.19
C VAL A 151 27.21 13.42 11.70
N THR A 152 26.03 13.46 11.08
CA THR A 152 25.89 13.92 9.69
C THR A 152 26.28 15.40 9.58
N GLN A 153 26.79 15.82 8.42
CA GLN A 153 27.07 17.24 8.20
C GLN A 153 25.77 18.01 7.97
N ARG A 154 25.73 19.28 8.39
CA ARG A 154 24.65 20.19 8.02
C ARG A 154 24.69 20.40 6.50
N PRO A 155 23.56 20.27 5.78
CA PRO A 155 23.53 20.60 4.36
C PRO A 155 23.99 22.04 4.14
N ASP A 156 24.82 22.26 3.13
CA ASP A 156 25.17 23.61 2.69
C ASP A 156 23.91 24.39 2.35
N ALA A 157 23.92 25.69 2.64
CA ALA A 157 22.83 26.55 2.22
C ALA A 157 22.69 26.45 0.68
N PRO A 158 21.47 26.37 0.13
CA PRO A 158 21.30 26.40 -1.32
C PRO A 158 21.99 27.65 -1.84
N SER A 159 22.95 27.47 -2.76
CA SER A 159 23.62 28.58 -3.43
C SER A 159 22.54 29.50 -4.00
N PRO A 160 22.60 30.82 -3.77
CA PRO A 160 21.67 31.73 -4.42
C PRO A 160 21.77 31.48 -5.92
N SER A 161 20.64 31.14 -6.54
CA SER A 161 20.53 30.96 -7.98
C SER A 161 21.04 32.23 -8.66
N ALA A 162 22.15 32.11 -9.39
CA ALA A 162 22.71 33.16 -10.23
C ALA A 162 21.79 33.48 -11.41
#